data_AF-A0A3R6Q5D3-F1
#
_entry.id   AF-A0A3R6Q5D3-F1
#
_cell.length_a   1.000
_cell.length_b   1.000
_cell.length_c   1.000
_cell.angle_alpha   90.00
_cell.angle_beta   90.00
_cell.angle_gamma   90.00
#
_symmetry.space_group_name_H-M   'P 1'
#
loop_
_entity.id
_entity.type
_entity.pdbx_description
1 polymer ?
#
loop_
_entity_poly.entity_id
_entity_poly.type
_entity_poly.pdbx_seq_one_letter_code
_entity_poly.pdbx_strand_id
1 'polypeptide(L)'
;MASHNFAFEGGEILTGMGASWFVSYAYYETVDPSHRNWAKVSTTQPRISKYNKGKQYHRAWLKEVLAMNPANLNKNTIGLDAAQTKAMAKAVLEKLG
;
A
#
# COMPACT_ATOMS: atom_id res chain seq x y z
N MET A 1 8.17 -6.80 -20.01
CA MET A 1 7.14 -5.99 -19.31
C MET A 1 7.87 -4.93 -18.53
N ALA A 2 7.68 -3.65 -18.84
CA ALA A 2 8.35 -2.56 -18.12
C ALA A 2 7.79 -2.49 -16.69
N SER A 3 8.52 -3.04 -15.73
CA SER A 3 8.23 -2.83 -14.31
C SER A 3 8.45 -1.35 -14.01
N HIS A 4 7.37 -0.62 -13.73
CA HIS A 4 7.43 0.71 -13.14
C HIS A 4 8.02 0.56 -11.72
N ASN A 5 9.35 0.45 -11.63
CA ASN A 5 10.03 0.57 -10.36
C ASN A 5 9.90 2.03 -9.93
N PHE A 6 9.31 2.26 -8.76
CA PHE A 6 9.34 3.57 -8.15
C PHE A 6 10.81 4.00 -7.95
N ALA A 7 11.20 5.14 -8.51
CA ALA A 7 12.58 5.64 -8.49
C ALA A 7 12.93 6.31 -7.15
N PHE A 8 12.59 5.67 -6.03
CA PHE A 8 12.90 6.13 -4.68
C PHE A 8 13.28 4.94 -3.78
N GLU A 9 13.88 5.23 -2.63
CA GLU A 9 14.38 4.21 -1.70
C GLU A 9 13.25 3.30 -1.17
N GLY A 10 13.44 1.97 -1.30
CA GLY A 10 12.40 0.98 -1.00
C GLY A 10 11.28 0.89 -2.04
N GLY A 11 11.31 1.70 -3.10
CA GLY A 11 10.30 1.71 -4.16
C GLY A 11 10.13 0.38 -4.90
N GLU A 12 11.19 -0.40 -5.05
CA GLU A 12 11.15 -1.76 -5.58
C GLU A 12 10.33 -2.72 -4.69
N ILE A 13 10.41 -2.56 -3.36
CA ILE A 13 9.66 -3.36 -2.39
C ILE A 13 8.17 -3.01 -2.51
N LEU A 14 7.85 -1.72 -2.58
CA LEU A 14 6.48 -1.24 -2.77
C LEU A 14 5.90 -1.72 -4.11
N THR A 15 6.68 -1.66 -5.19
CA THR A 15 6.29 -2.15 -6.52
C THR A 15 5.94 -3.63 -6.48
N GLY A 16 6.82 -4.45 -5.88
CA GLY A 16 6.62 -5.89 -5.76
C GLY A 16 5.55 -6.32 -4.75
N MET A 17 5.03 -5.40 -3.94
CA MET A 17 3.95 -5.62 -2.98
C MET A 17 2.60 -5.10 -3.50
N GLY A 18 2.63 -3.98 -4.22
CA GLY A 18 1.48 -3.25 -4.71
C GLY A 18 1.05 -2.14 -3.75
N ALA A 19 0.95 -0.91 -4.26
CA ALA A 19 0.58 0.29 -3.50
C ALA A 19 -0.75 0.14 -2.75
N SER A 20 -1.81 -0.30 -3.45
CA SER A 20 -3.13 -0.45 -2.82
C SER A 20 -3.16 -1.57 -1.77
N TRP A 21 -2.38 -2.64 -1.98
CA TRP A 21 -2.27 -3.70 -0.99
C TRP A 21 -1.53 -3.21 0.26
N PHE A 22 -0.42 -2.50 0.07
CA PHE A 22 0.34 -1.87 1.15
C PHE A 22 -0.57 -1.00 2.03
N VAL A 23 -1.30 -0.06 1.42
CA VAL A 23 -2.21 0.82 2.16
C VAL A 23 -3.31 0.03 2.86
N SER A 24 -3.89 -0.96 2.17
CA SER A 24 -4.93 -1.81 2.74
C SER A 24 -4.44 -2.57 3.97
N TYR A 25 -3.19 -3.05 3.99
CA TYR A 25 -2.65 -3.76 5.14
C TYR A 25 -2.29 -2.79 6.29
N ALA A 26 -1.66 -1.66 5.96
CA ALA A 26 -1.31 -0.63 6.94
C ALA A 26 -2.57 -0.06 7.64
N TYR A 27 -3.66 0.15 6.90
CA TYR A 27 -4.94 0.60 7.44
C TYR A 27 -5.54 -0.42 8.41
N TYR A 28 -5.45 -1.71 8.08
CA TYR A 28 -5.86 -2.78 8.98
C TYR A 28 -5.07 -2.79 10.29
N GLU A 29 -3.74 -2.61 10.21
CA GLU A 29 -2.87 -2.66 11.39
C GLU A 29 -3.02 -1.43 12.30
N THR A 30 -3.33 -0.26 11.73
CA THR A 30 -3.24 1.03 12.46
C THR A 30 -4.57 1.74 12.72
N VAL A 31 -5.59 1.53 11.87
CA VAL A 31 -6.85 2.29 11.94
C VAL A 31 -8.04 1.39 12.20
N ASP A 32 -8.22 0.33 11.40
CA ASP A 32 -9.40 -0.52 11.45
C ASP A 32 -9.05 -2.01 11.35
N PRO A 33 -8.96 -2.71 12.49
CA PRO A 33 -8.71 -4.14 12.54
C PRO A 33 -9.82 -5.01 11.92
N SER A 34 -10.97 -4.45 11.52
CA SER A 34 -12.02 -5.19 10.79
C SER A 34 -11.80 -5.19 9.28
N HIS A 35 -10.91 -4.34 8.76
CA HIS A 35 -10.62 -4.24 7.34
C HIS A 35 -9.90 -5.50 6.81
N ARG A 36 -10.40 -6.07 5.70
CA ARG A 36 -9.94 -7.38 5.18
C ARG A 36 -9.59 -7.39 3.68
N ASN A 37 -9.66 -6.27 2.95
CA ASN A 37 -9.40 -6.28 1.51
C ASN A 37 -8.00 -6.80 1.15
N TRP A 38 -7.00 -6.53 2.00
CA TRP A 38 -5.63 -7.03 1.82
C TRP A 38 -5.55 -8.57 1.79
N ALA A 39 -6.50 -9.27 2.41
CA ALA A 39 -6.53 -10.72 2.47
C ALA A 39 -7.15 -11.39 1.22
N LYS A 40 -7.69 -10.62 0.26
CA LYS A 40 -8.31 -11.16 -0.97
C LYS A 40 -7.31 -11.73 -2.00
N VAL A 41 -6.02 -11.78 -1.67
CA VAL A 41 -4.97 -12.31 -2.56
C VAL A 41 -4.31 -13.55 -1.95
N SER A 42 -3.94 -14.51 -2.79
CA SER A 42 -3.19 -15.70 -2.38
C SER A 42 -1.76 -15.41 -1.93
N THR A 43 -1.20 -14.26 -2.32
CA THR A 43 0.20 -13.85 -2.03
C THR A 43 0.34 -13.03 -0.75
N THR A 44 -0.61 -13.16 0.19
CA THR A 44 -0.67 -12.38 1.43
C THR A 44 0.61 -12.54 2.27
N GLN A 45 1.06 -13.77 2.55
CA GLN A 45 2.23 -14.02 3.39
C GLN A 45 3.54 -13.39 2.84
N PRO A 46 3.90 -13.58 1.55
CA PRO A 46 5.03 -12.88 0.95
C PRO A 46 4.95 -11.35 1.05
N ARG A 47 3.74 -10.77 0.91
CA ARG A 47 3.53 -9.32 0.99
C ARG A 47 3.69 -8.80 2.41
N ILE A 48 3.23 -9.53 3.44
CA ILE A 48 3.48 -9.20 4.85
C ILE A 48 4.99 -9.21 5.15
N SER A 49 5.74 -10.17 4.64
CA SER A 49 7.20 -10.19 4.80
C SER A 49 7.87 -8.94 4.21
N LYS A 50 7.47 -8.53 2.99
CA LYS A 50 7.94 -7.28 2.35
C LYS A 50 7.52 -6.04 3.14
N TYR A 51 6.29 -6.01 3.62
CA TYR A 51 5.76 -4.93 4.45
C TYR A 51 6.64 -4.72 5.70
N ASN A 52 6.92 -5.79 6.44
CA ASN A 52 7.74 -5.72 7.65
C ASN A 52 9.19 -5.32 7.36
N LYS A 53 9.79 -5.85 6.29
CA LYS A 53 11.15 -5.46 5.84
C LYS A 53 11.23 -3.98 5.44
N GLY A 54 10.13 -3.43 4.93
CA GLY A 54 10.02 -2.05 4.47
C GLY A 54 9.55 -1.05 5.53
N LYS A 55 9.48 -1.42 6.81
CA LYS A 55 8.86 -0.59 7.87
C LYS A 55 9.41 0.83 7.94
N GLN A 56 10.72 1.00 7.76
CA GLN A 56 11.38 2.30 7.72
C GLN A 56 10.88 3.22 6.58
N TYR A 57 10.32 2.65 5.51
CA TYR A 57 9.86 3.38 4.32
C TYR A 57 8.35 3.67 4.31
N HIS A 58 7.57 3.11 5.24
CA HIS A 58 6.10 3.19 5.20
C HIS A 58 5.59 4.63 5.11
N ARG A 59 6.18 5.54 5.89
CA ARG A 59 5.79 6.96 5.87
C ARG A 59 6.04 7.61 4.52
N ALA A 60 7.17 7.31 3.88
CA ALA A 60 7.49 7.79 2.54
C ALA A 60 6.51 7.20 1.52
N TRP A 61 6.27 5.88 1.57
CA TRP A 61 5.33 5.21 0.67
C TRP A 61 3.91 5.75 0.77
N LEU A 62 3.42 6.08 1.96
CA LEU A 62 2.09 6.70 2.12
C LEU A 62 2.00 8.05 1.40
N LYS A 63 3.03 8.90 1.51
CA LYS A 63 3.09 10.19 0.79
C LYS A 63 3.11 9.97 -0.73
N GLU A 64 3.89 9.00 -1.20
CA GLU A 64 3.96 8.64 -2.62
C GLU A 64 2.61 8.13 -3.14
N VAL A 65 1.88 7.32 -2.36
CA VAL A 65 0.54 6.86 -2.74
C VAL A 65 -0.46 8.01 -2.82
N LEU A 66 -0.37 8.99 -1.92
CA LEU A 66 -1.21 10.20 -1.99
C LEU A 66 -0.93 11.01 -3.27
N ALA A 67 0.34 11.10 -3.70
CA ALA A 67 0.76 11.76 -4.93
C ALA A 67 0.48 10.95 -6.21
N MET A 68 0.30 9.62 -6.10
CA MET A 68 0.18 8.71 -7.24
C MET A 68 -1.06 8.99 -8.10
N ASN A 69 -0.94 8.77 -9.42
CA ASN A 69 -2.06 8.84 -10.34
C ASN A 69 -3.13 7.79 -9.99
N PRO A 70 -4.42 8.16 -9.84
CA PRO A 70 -5.53 7.24 -9.59
C PRO A 70 -5.59 6.02 -10.52
N ALA A 71 -5.25 6.20 -11.80
CA ALA A 71 -5.26 5.11 -12.79
C ALA A 71 -4.29 3.98 -12.43
N ASN A 72 -3.20 4.27 -11.71
CA ASN A 72 -2.27 3.25 -11.24
C ASN A 72 -2.78 2.52 -10.00
N LEU A 73 -3.49 3.22 -9.11
CA LEU A 73 -4.08 2.63 -7.91
C LEU A 73 -5.26 1.70 -8.23
N ASN A 74 -6.01 1.99 -9.29
CA ASN A 74 -7.15 1.17 -9.74
C ASN A 74 -6.77 -0.19 -10.37
N LYS A 75 -5.47 -0.45 -10.61
CA LYS A 75 -5.00 -1.72 -11.21
C LYS A 75 -4.94 -2.89 -10.22
N ASN A 76 -5.38 -2.69 -8.97
CA ASN A 76 -5.34 -3.72 -7.95
C ASN A 76 -6.49 -4.72 -8.10
N THR A 77 -6.30 -5.92 -7.56
CA THR A 77 -7.30 -7.00 -7.54
C THR A 77 -8.00 -7.17 -6.19
N ILE A 78 -7.82 -6.23 -5.26
CA ILE A 78 -8.39 -6.29 -3.90
C ILE A 78 -9.70 -5.49 -3.77
N GLY A 79 -10.20 -4.96 -4.88
CA GLY A 79 -11.50 -4.28 -4.96
C GLY A 79 -11.51 -2.95 -4.22
N LEU A 80 -10.39 -2.21 -4.23
CA LEU A 80 -10.31 -0.84 -3.75
C LEU A 80 -10.14 0.11 -4.92
N ASP A 81 -10.87 1.20 -4.94
CA ASP A 81 -10.59 2.28 -5.88
C ASP A 81 -9.48 3.21 -5.35
N ALA A 82 -9.03 4.11 -6.22
CA ALA A 82 -8.00 5.08 -5.91
C ALA A 82 -8.40 6.07 -4.81
N ALA A 83 -9.67 6.46 -4.74
CA ALA A 83 -10.15 7.40 -3.74
C ALA A 83 -10.14 6.75 -2.35
N GLN A 84 -10.65 5.52 -2.23
CA GLN A 84 -10.58 4.69 -1.03
C GLN A 84 -9.13 4.46 -0.61
N THR A 85 -8.26 4.10 -1.57
CA THR A 85 -6.83 3.89 -1.30
C THR A 85 -6.18 5.15 -0.76
N LYS A 86 -6.42 6.32 -1.36
CA LYS A 86 -5.85 7.59 -0.87
C LYS A 86 -6.43 8.01 0.49
N ALA A 87 -7.73 7.81 0.71
CA ALA A 87 -8.38 8.11 1.99
C ALA A 87 -7.77 7.26 3.13
N MET A 88 -7.61 5.95 2.91
CA MET A 88 -6.94 5.07 3.86
C MET A 88 -5.48 5.47 4.07
N ALA A 89 -4.74 5.81 3.00
CA ALA A 89 -3.35 6.24 3.13
C ALA A 89 -3.21 7.50 4.00
N LYS A 90 -4.14 8.46 3.85
CA LYS A 90 -4.19 9.66 4.67
C LYS A 90 -4.45 9.32 6.14
N ALA A 91 -5.45 8.48 6.42
CA ALA A 91 -5.80 8.08 7.79
C ALA A 91 -4.64 7.35 8.51
N VAL A 92 -3.94 6.46 7.80
CA VAL A 92 -2.74 5.80 8.34
C VAL A 92 -1.64 6.83 8.63
N LEU A 93 -1.39 7.76 7.70
CA LEU A 93 -0.36 8.78 7.86
C LEU A 93 -0.63 9.70 9.05
N GLU A 94 -1.90 10.02 9.32
CA GLU A 94 -2.33 10.80 10.50
C GLU A 94 -2.12 10.02 11.81
N LYS A 95 -2.25 8.70 11.82
CA LYS A 95 -2.00 7.84 13.00
C LYS A 95 -0.53 7.55 13.27
N LEU A 96 0.32 7.58 12.23
CA LEU A 96 1.78 7.48 12.35
C LEU A 96 2.44 8.82 12.74
N GLY A 97 1.62 9.84 13.01
CA GLY A 97 2.01 11.21 13.38
C GLY A 97 2.85 11.28 14.63
#